data_AF-A0A2V9F367-F1
#
_entry.id   AF-A0A2V9F367-F1
#
_cell.length_a   1.000
_cell.length_b   1.000
_cell.length_c   1.000
_cell.angle_alpha   90.00
_cell.angle_beta   90.00
_cell.angle_gamma   90.00
#
_symmetry.space_group_name_H-M   'P 1'
#
loop_
_entity.id
_entity.type
_entity.pdbx_description
1 polymer ?
#
loop_
_entity_poly.entity_id
_entity_poly.type
_entity_poly.pdbx_seq_one_letter_code
_entity_poly.pdbx_strand_id
1 'polypeptide(L)'
;MSYSIFSSRCPLNIPRKCRNRRVYLVTYNGQNAHFHAATKNRLLCQNSISERTARLSVPYEGRPNDYGILVMTEEELYTHGLKAHLAGWQIGTHANGDVGIDTTLRVYERLQRENPRRDPRFHLEHCTVVNDGLIARASQEPE
;
A
#
# COMPACT_ATOMS: atom_id res chain seq x y z
N MET A 1 3.14 -17.34 15.12
CA MET A 1 2.40 -16.17 14.60
C MET A 1 1.47 -16.68 13.52
N SER A 2 0.17 -16.48 13.68
CA SER A 2 -0.85 -16.89 12.71
C SER A 2 -0.97 -15.79 11.66
N TYR A 3 -0.87 -16.14 10.38
CA TYR A 3 -1.12 -15.21 9.27
C TYR A 3 -2.45 -15.57 8.63
N SER A 4 -3.27 -14.56 8.31
CA SER A 4 -4.51 -14.76 7.56
C SER A 4 -4.30 -14.37 6.10
N ILE A 5 -4.69 -15.25 5.17
CA ILE A 5 -4.62 -14.96 3.73
C ILE A 5 -5.90 -14.25 3.29
N PHE A 6 -5.83 -12.94 3.06
CA PHE A 6 -6.93 -12.16 2.48
C PHE A 6 -6.68 -11.91 1.00
N SER A 7 -7.62 -12.29 0.14
CA SER A 7 -7.56 -12.00 -1.29
C SER A 7 -8.76 -11.16 -1.72
N SER A 8 -8.44 -10.10 -2.46
CA SER A 8 -9.29 -9.31 -3.39
C SER A 8 -10.08 -8.10 -2.88
N ARG A 9 -10.10 -7.78 -1.58
CA ARG A 9 -10.49 -6.46 -1.02
C ARG A 9 -10.41 -6.51 0.50
N CYS A 10 -9.36 -5.94 1.09
CA CYS A 10 -9.38 -5.63 2.52
C CYS A 10 -10.55 -4.67 2.77
N PRO A 11 -11.43 -4.90 3.76
CA PRO A 11 -12.64 -4.12 3.98
C PRO A 11 -12.28 -2.79 4.65
N LEU A 12 -11.52 -1.95 3.94
CA LEU A 12 -11.60 -0.52 4.12
C LEU A 12 -12.99 -0.12 3.63
N ASN A 13 -13.76 0.54 4.48
CA ASN A 13 -15.13 0.91 4.25
C ASN A 13 -15.19 1.94 3.08
N ILE A 14 -15.33 1.47 1.84
CA ILE A 14 -15.35 2.33 0.63
C ILE A 14 -16.79 2.80 0.37
N PRO A 15 -17.12 4.10 0.48
CA PRO A 15 -18.42 4.62 0.09
C PRO A 15 -18.67 4.45 -1.41
N ARG A 16 -19.83 3.92 -1.77
CA ARG A 16 -20.28 3.46 -3.10
C ARG A 16 -20.38 4.50 -4.25
N LYS A 17 -19.86 5.73 -4.15
CA LYS A 17 -19.99 6.74 -5.21
C LYS A 17 -18.70 6.92 -6.04
N CYS A 18 -18.45 5.98 -6.94
CA CYS A 18 -17.54 6.16 -8.07
C CYS A 18 -18.27 6.86 -9.23
N ARG A 19 -17.95 8.14 -9.48
CA ARG A 19 -18.12 8.78 -10.79
C ARG A 19 -17.29 10.06 -10.83
N ASN A 20 -16.38 10.13 -11.80
CA ASN A 20 -15.58 11.29 -12.22
C ASN A 20 -14.48 11.80 -11.26
N ARG A 21 -13.23 11.41 -11.55
CA ARG A 21 -12.08 12.35 -11.70
C ARG A 21 -10.79 11.63 -12.14
N ARG A 22 -9.89 12.40 -12.78
CA ARG A 22 -8.64 12.02 -13.49
C ARG A 22 -7.64 11.33 -12.57
N VAL A 23 -6.90 10.35 -13.09
CA VAL A 23 -5.98 9.56 -12.25
C VAL A 23 -4.71 9.15 -13.01
N TYR A 24 -3.69 8.63 -12.33
CA TYR A 24 -2.34 8.39 -12.91
C TYR A 24 -1.65 7.15 -12.33
N LEU A 25 -1.09 6.27 -13.18
CA LEU A 25 -0.26 5.10 -12.84
C LEU A 25 1.21 5.51 -12.70
N VAL A 26 1.87 5.09 -11.62
CA VAL A 26 3.33 5.19 -11.47
C VAL A 26 3.95 3.88 -11.94
N THR A 27 4.66 3.91 -13.07
CA THR A 27 5.50 2.80 -13.50
C THR A 27 6.95 3.05 -13.07
N TYR A 28 7.59 2.03 -12.51
CA TYR A 28 8.96 2.10 -12.03
C TYR A 28 9.87 1.32 -12.98
N ASN A 29 10.60 2.03 -13.85
CA ASN A 29 11.65 1.45 -14.68
C ASN A 29 13.01 1.91 -14.14
N GLY A 30 13.52 1.17 -13.15
CA GLY A 30 14.94 1.17 -12.76
C GLY A 30 15.51 2.42 -12.08
N GLN A 31 14.86 3.58 -12.13
CA GLN A 31 15.25 4.83 -11.42
C GLN A 31 14.27 6.01 -11.63
N ASN A 32 13.29 5.89 -12.53
CA ASN A 32 12.34 6.97 -12.83
C ASN A 32 10.89 6.51 -12.66
N ALA A 33 10.13 7.29 -11.87
CA ALA A 33 8.67 7.18 -11.78
C ALA A 33 8.04 7.90 -12.98
N HIS A 34 7.51 7.15 -13.95
CA HIS A 34 6.74 7.74 -15.05
C HIS A 34 5.26 7.81 -14.66
N PHE A 35 4.66 9.00 -14.81
CA PHE A 35 3.25 9.25 -14.51
C PHE A 35 2.42 9.13 -15.79
N HIS A 36 1.65 8.06 -15.93
CA HIS A 36 0.73 7.85 -17.07
C HIS A 36 -0.72 8.03 -16.62
N ALA A 37 -1.61 8.59 -17.43
CA ALA A 37 -3.02 8.73 -17.06
C ALA A 37 -3.71 7.35 -16.87
N ALA A 38 -4.30 7.10 -15.69
CA ALA A 38 -5.03 5.90 -15.29
C ALA A 38 -6.26 6.29 -14.42
N THR A 39 -6.89 5.34 -13.71
CA THR A 39 -8.07 5.55 -12.83
C THR A 39 -7.78 5.37 -11.32
N LYS A 40 -6.52 5.15 -10.91
CA LYS A 40 -6.06 5.09 -9.50
C LYS A 40 -4.58 5.47 -9.41
N ASN A 41 -4.15 6.27 -8.41
CA ASN A 41 -2.72 6.41 -8.14
C ASN A 41 -2.28 5.18 -7.38
N ARG A 42 -1.48 4.34 -8.04
CA ARG A 42 -1.03 3.05 -7.53
C ARG A 42 0.45 3.16 -7.19
N LEU A 43 0.76 3.22 -5.91
CA LEU A 43 2.10 3.03 -5.41
C LEU A 43 2.43 1.54 -5.35
N LEU A 44 3.70 1.20 -5.54
CA LEU A 44 4.19 -0.18 -5.44
C LEU A 44 5.15 -0.26 -4.27
N CYS A 45 4.72 -0.88 -3.16
CA CYS A 45 5.59 -1.07 -2.02
C CYS A 45 6.48 -2.32 -2.19
N GLN A 46 5.94 -3.37 -2.78
CA GLN A 46 6.56 -4.70 -2.85
C GLN A 46 5.91 -5.53 -3.96
N ASN A 47 6.50 -6.67 -4.31
CA ASN A 47 6.05 -7.51 -5.42
C ASN A 47 5.07 -8.61 -4.96
N SER A 48 5.04 -9.73 -5.70
CA SER A 48 4.07 -10.80 -5.59
C SER A 48 4.41 -11.81 -4.48
N ILE A 49 3.39 -12.31 -3.80
CA ILE A 49 3.56 -13.45 -2.88
C ILE A 49 3.79 -14.77 -3.63
N SER A 50 3.13 -14.96 -4.78
CA SER A 50 3.22 -16.20 -5.55
C SER A 50 4.61 -16.42 -6.15
N GLU A 51 5.29 -15.33 -6.50
CA GLU A 51 6.66 -15.34 -7.01
C GLU A 51 7.71 -15.28 -5.88
N ARG A 52 7.26 -15.26 -4.61
CA ARG A 52 8.09 -15.14 -3.41
C ARG A 52 8.97 -13.88 -3.38
N THR A 53 8.41 -12.76 -3.82
CA THR A 53 9.10 -11.46 -3.88
C THR A 53 8.46 -10.39 -2.99
N ALA A 54 7.28 -10.65 -2.43
CA ALA A 54 6.69 -9.82 -1.38
C ALA A 54 7.59 -9.80 -0.14
N ARG A 55 7.71 -8.65 0.53
CA ARG A 55 8.54 -8.50 1.73
C ARG A 55 7.83 -9.03 2.97
N LEU A 56 8.37 -10.09 3.56
CA LEU A 56 7.84 -10.75 4.76
C LEU A 56 8.72 -10.49 6.00
N SER A 57 8.16 -10.52 7.21
CA SER A 57 8.94 -10.41 8.46
C SER A 57 9.73 -11.67 8.78
N VAL A 58 9.32 -12.81 8.21
CA VAL A 58 9.94 -14.13 8.35
C VAL A 58 10.46 -14.61 6.99
N PRO A 59 11.50 -15.47 6.95
CA PRO A 59 12.03 -15.95 5.68
C PRO A 59 11.02 -16.87 4.98
N TYR A 60 11.11 -16.93 3.64
CA TYR A 60 10.31 -17.87 2.86
C TYR A 60 10.66 -19.32 3.20
N GLU A 61 9.64 -20.18 3.23
CA GLU A 61 9.83 -21.60 3.48
C GLU A 61 10.77 -22.24 2.42
N GLY A 62 11.79 -22.95 2.90
CA GLY A 62 12.83 -23.55 2.07
C GLY A 62 13.87 -22.56 1.52
N ARG A 63 13.81 -21.26 1.88
CA ARG A 63 14.78 -20.23 1.45
C ARG A 63 15.27 -19.43 2.67
N PRO A 64 16.16 -20.01 3.50
CA PRO A 64 16.72 -19.29 4.64
C PRO A 64 17.39 -18.00 4.16
N ASN A 65 17.19 -16.91 4.91
CA ASN A 65 17.66 -15.56 4.60
C ASN A 65 17.03 -14.86 3.38
N ASP A 66 16.01 -15.45 2.73
CA ASP A 66 15.21 -14.77 1.73
C ASP A 66 13.90 -14.28 2.34
N TYR A 67 13.72 -12.97 2.39
CA TYR A 67 12.53 -12.33 2.95
C TYR A 67 11.73 -11.54 1.90
N GLY A 68 12.08 -11.67 0.62
CA GLY A 68 11.54 -10.85 -0.46
C GLY A 68 12.06 -9.41 -0.47
N ILE A 69 11.42 -8.57 -1.27
CA ILE A 69 11.98 -7.28 -1.72
C ILE A 69 10.97 -6.15 -1.47
N LEU A 70 11.45 -5.07 -0.83
CA LEU A 70 10.77 -3.77 -0.89
C LEU A 70 11.20 -3.07 -2.17
N VAL A 71 10.24 -2.74 -3.02
CA VAL A 71 10.48 -2.06 -4.30
C VAL A 71 10.75 -0.58 -4.09
N MET A 72 10.08 0.00 -3.10
CA MET A 72 10.29 1.38 -2.65
C MET A 72 10.58 1.39 -1.17
N THR A 73 11.48 2.27 -0.75
CA THR A 73 11.65 2.60 0.67
C THR A 73 10.42 3.33 1.20
N GLU A 74 10.31 3.43 2.52
CA GLU A 74 9.24 4.19 3.15
C GLU A 74 9.29 5.67 2.77
N GLU A 75 10.49 6.25 2.67
CA GLU A 75 10.71 7.64 2.29
C GLU A 75 10.31 7.89 0.84
N GLU A 76 10.60 6.95 -0.07
CA GLU A 76 10.16 7.03 -1.46
C GLU A 76 8.64 6.94 -1.56
N LEU A 77 8.03 5.96 -0.87
CA LEU A 77 6.57 5.82 -0.79
C LEU A 77 5.91 7.07 -0.24
N TYR A 78 6.46 7.65 0.82
CA TYR A 78 5.96 8.90 1.39
C TYR A 78 6.14 10.07 0.42
N THR A 79 7.28 10.20 -0.24
CA THR A 79 7.52 11.29 -1.20
C THR A 79 6.53 11.25 -2.36
N HIS A 80 6.27 10.06 -2.92
CA HIS A 80 5.27 9.89 -3.97
C HIS A 80 3.84 10.04 -3.46
N GLY A 81 3.56 9.48 -2.29
CA GLY A 81 2.26 9.58 -1.61
C GLY A 81 1.89 11.02 -1.28
N LEU A 82 2.83 11.82 -0.77
CA LEU A 82 2.62 13.22 -0.41
C LEU A 82 2.23 14.05 -1.64
N LYS A 83 2.96 13.89 -2.75
CA LYS A 83 2.63 14.58 -4.01
C LYS A 83 1.19 14.27 -4.45
N ALA A 84 0.78 13.00 -4.38
CA ALA A 84 -0.58 12.58 -4.73
C ALA A 84 -1.63 13.09 -3.74
N HIS A 85 -1.30 13.06 -2.45
CA HIS A 85 -2.18 13.46 -1.35
C HIS A 85 -2.51 14.94 -1.41
N LEU A 86 -1.47 15.78 -1.60
CA LEU A 86 -1.60 17.23 -1.76
C LEU A 86 -2.31 17.62 -3.05
N ALA A 87 -2.16 16.82 -4.11
CA ALA A 87 -2.93 16.98 -5.34
C ALA A 87 -4.42 16.56 -5.21
N GLY A 88 -4.84 16.10 -4.03
CA GLY A 88 -6.22 15.69 -3.76
C GLY A 88 -6.58 14.32 -4.32
N TRP A 89 -5.60 13.53 -4.79
CA TRP A 89 -5.86 12.23 -5.40
C TRP A 89 -6.16 11.16 -4.36
N GLN A 90 -6.78 10.06 -4.80
CA GLN A 90 -6.87 8.83 -4.03
C GLN A 90 -5.57 8.04 -4.20
N ILE A 91 -5.11 7.43 -3.11
CA ILE A 91 -3.88 6.65 -3.09
C ILE A 91 -4.23 5.19 -2.85
N GLY A 92 -3.93 4.35 -3.83
CA GLY A 92 -3.86 2.91 -3.70
C GLY A 92 -2.41 2.45 -3.60
N THR A 93 -2.11 1.45 -2.79
CA THR A 93 -0.77 0.89 -2.70
C THR A 93 -0.82 -0.63 -2.78
N HIS A 94 -0.02 -1.20 -3.68
CA HIS A 94 0.18 -2.63 -3.76
C HIS A 94 1.10 -3.11 -2.64
N ALA A 95 0.54 -3.92 -1.73
CA ALA A 95 1.25 -4.50 -0.61
C ALA A 95 0.71 -5.90 -0.29
N ASN A 96 1.59 -6.91 -0.37
CA ASN A 96 1.25 -8.31 -0.12
C ASN A 96 1.78 -8.83 1.20
N GLY A 97 3.07 -8.62 1.47
CA GLY A 97 3.74 -9.09 2.67
C GLY A 97 3.50 -8.16 3.85
N ASP A 98 3.56 -8.72 5.06
CA ASP A 98 3.26 -8.02 6.30
C ASP A 98 4.15 -6.80 6.52
N VAL A 99 5.44 -6.89 6.17
CA VAL A 99 6.38 -5.75 6.28
C VAL A 99 5.99 -4.60 5.36
N GLY A 100 5.66 -4.86 4.09
CA GLY A 100 5.28 -3.74 3.22
C GLY A 100 3.84 -3.25 3.45
N ILE A 101 2.94 -4.06 4.03
CA ILE A 101 1.64 -3.58 4.52
C ILE A 101 1.87 -2.62 5.69
N ASP A 102 2.71 -3.00 6.65
CA ASP A 102 3.10 -2.14 7.78
C ASP A 102 3.70 -0.81 7.31
N THR A 103 4.69 -0.86 6.42
CA THR A 103 5.33 0.32 5.84
C THR A 103 4.32 1.22 5.15
N THR A 104 3.39 0.65 4.39
CA THR A 104 2.36 1.44 3.71
C THR A 104 1.43 2.13 4.69
N LEU A 105 0.98 1.44 5.74
CA LEU A 105 0.14 2.02 6.78
C LEU A 105 0.86 3.16 7.52
N ARG A 106 2.15 3.01 7.82
CA ARG A 106 2.97 4.09 8.44
C ARG A 106 3.02 5.33 7.55
N VAL A 107 3.14 5.16 6.24
CA VAL A 107 3.08 6.27 5.27
C VAL A 107 1.70 6.93 5.28
N TYR A 108 0.62 6.17 5.27
CA TYR A 108 -0.75 6.70 5.32
C TYR A 108 -1.02 7.50 6.61
N GLU A 109 -0.63 6.96 7.75
CA GLU A 109 -0.71 7.64 9.05
C GLU A 109 0.09 8.94 9.05
N ARG A 110 1.31 8.92 8.51
CA ARG A 110 2.15 10.11 8.38
C ARG A 110 1.50 11.17 7.50
N LEU A 111 0.95 10.78 6.34
CA LEU A 111 0.26 11.70 5.44
C LEU A 111 -0.94 12.38 6.12
N GLN A 112 -1.75 11.62 6.86
CA GLN A 112 -2.91 12.17 7.57
C GLN A 112 -2.53 13.02 8.77
N ARG A 113 -1.47 12.65 9.50
CA ARG A 113 -0.96 13.45 10.61
C ARG A 113 -0.45 14.82 10.15
N GLU A 114 0.29 14.85 9.04
CA GLU A 114 0.92 16.08 8.55
C GLU A 114 -0.01 16.91 7.65
N ASN A 115 -0.92 16.26 6.91
CA ASN A 115 -1.81 16.90 5.95
C ASN A 115 -3.22 16.27 6.05
N PRO A 116 -3.96 16.52 7.14
CA PRO A 116 -5.23 15.85 7.40
C PRO A 116 -6.26 16.14 6.31
N ARG A 117 -6.87 15.07 5.77
CA ARG A 117 -8.05 15.14 4.90
C ARG A 117 -9.22 14.47 5.58
N ARG A 118 -10.40 15.08 5.48
CA ARG A 118 -11.66 14.52 6.00
C ARG A 118 -12.00 13.14 5.41
N ASP A 119 -11.64 12.91 4.15
CA ASP A 119 -11.92 11.65 3.45
C ASP A 119 -10.73 11.27 2.55
N PRO A 120 -9.65 10.70 3.12
CA PRO A 120 -8.43 10.40 2.38
C PRO A 120 -8.59 9.21 1.42
N ARG A 121 -9.50 8.28 1.73
CA ARG A 121 -9.81 7.06 0.94
C ARG A 121 -8.55 6.30 0.50
N PHE A 122 -7.62 6.13 1.43
CA PHE A 122 -6.46 5.26 1.20
C PHE A 122 -6.90 3.82 0.95
N HIS A 123 -6.11 3.08 0.20
CA HIS A 123 -6.48 1.74 -0.18
C HIS A 123 -5.26 0.82 -0.35
N LEU A 124 -5.20 -0.22 0.47
CA LEU A 124 -4.25 -1.31 0.27
C LEU A 124 -4.80 -2.32 -0.73
N GLU A 125 -3.97 -2.73 -1.68
CA GLU A 125 -4.31 -3.74 -2.68
C GLU A 125 -3.64 -5.07 -2.35
N HIS A 126 -4.38 -6.15 -2.58
CA HIS A 126 -4.07 -7.53 -2.22
C HIS A 126 -4.16 -7.80 -0.72
N CYS A 127 -3.27 -7.24 0.12
CA CYS A 127 -3.23 -7.50 1.58
C CYS A 127 -3.11 -8.98 1.94
N THR A 128 -2.25 -9.71 1.24
CA THR A 128 -2.29 -11.18 1.28
C THR A 128 -1.76 -11.78 2.59
N VAL A 129 -0.65 -11.29 3.13
CA VAL A 129 -0.05 -11.80 4.37
C VAL A 129 -0.19 -10.73 5.43
N VAL A 130 -1.19 -10.89 6.30
CA VAL A 130 -1.52 -9.90 7.34
C VAL A 130 -1.64 -10.59 8.70
N ASN A 131 -1.26 -9.87 9.76
CA ASN A 131 -1.40 -10.30 11.16
C ASN A 131 -2.49 -9.48 11.87
N ASP A 132 -2.96 -9.95 13.03
CA ASP A 132 -4.06 -9.33 13.77
C ASP A 132 -3.79 -7.86 14.14
N GLY A 133 -2.53 -7.52 14.44
CA GLY A 133 -2.13 -6.14 14.73
C GLY A 133 -2.30 -5.22 13.53
N LEU A 134 -1.95 -5.68 12.32
CA LEU A 134 -2.14 -4.93 11.09
C LEU A 134 -3.62 -4.82 10.70
N ILE A 135 -4.42 -5.85 10.96
CA ILE A 135 -5.88 -5.80 10.75
C ILE A 135 -6.50 -4.73 11.66
N ALA A 136 -6.16 -4.77 12.95
CA ALA A 136 -6.65 -3.82 13.93
C ALA A 136 -6.30 -2.38 13.52
N ARG A 137 -5.06 -2.16 13.07
CA ARG A 137 -4.58 -0.83 12.65
C ARG A 137 -5.24 -0.34 11.36
N ALA A 138 -5.41 -1.21 10.36
CA ALA A 138 -6.04 -0.85 9.09
C ALA A 138 -7.56 -0.60 9.23
N SER A 139 -8.20 -1.11 10.28
CA SER A 139 -9.64 -0.98 10.50
C SER A 139 -10.02 0.24 11.36
N GLN A 140 -9.06 1.05 11.78
CA GLN A 140 -9.35 2.26 12.56
C GLN A 140 -9.97 3.33 11.66
N GLU A 141 -11.12 3.85 12.07
CA GLU A 141 -11.76 4.98 11.41
C GLU A 141 -10.98 6.27 11.75
N PRO A 142 -10.68 7.13 10.76
CA PRO A 142 -10.15 8.46 11.05
C PRO A 142 -11.23 9.27 11.78
N GLU A 143 -10.87 9.84 12.93
CA GLU A 143 -11.72 10.70 13.76
C GLU A 143 -12.14 12.00 13.04
#